data_AF-A0A4Z2C0C6-F1
#
_entry.id   AF-A0A4Z2C0C6-F1
#
_cell.length_a   1.000
_cell.length_b   1.000
_cell.length_c   1.000
_cell.angle_alpha   90.00
_cell.angle_beta   90.00
_cell.angle_gamma   90.00
#
_symmetry.space_group_name_H-M   'P 1'
#
loop_
_entity.id
_entity.type
_entity.pdbx_description
1 polymer ?
#
loop_
_entity_poly.entity_id
_entity_poly.type
_entity_poly.pdbx_seq_one_letter_code
_entity_poly.pdbx_strand_id
1 'polypeptide(L)'
;MTEVSYMIVNEQDPHSRAMFWELKRRAPPDVPVYQQSSFQSDVWETLDGDKDDFLIYDRCGQLTFHVGLPYSFLNYVYVEAAIRATYQGNICNCSANSTSLHDTGRNETMQAQAGG
;
A
#
# COMPACT_ATOMS: atom_id res chain seq x y z
N MET A 1 -7.96 -7.17 13.29
CA MET A 1 -7.55 -6.33 12.15
C MET A 1 -7.19 -7.29 11.03
N THR A 2 -8.08 -7.45 10.07
CA THR A 2 -7.83 -8.20 8.82
C THR A 2 -7.56 -7.20 7.70
N GLU A 3 -6.96 -7.60 6.59
CA GLU A 3 -6.77 -6.73 5.41
C GLU A 3 -5.78 -5.55 5.62
N VAL A 4 -4.80 -5.71 6.52
CA VAL A 4 -3.62 -4.84 6.55
C VAL A 4 -2.51 -5.52 5.76
N SER A 5 -1.97 -4.85 4.75
CA SER A 5 -0.81 -5.30 4.00
C SER A 5 0.44 -4.51 4.40
N TYR A 6 1.58 -5.17 4.30
CA TYR A 6 2.89 -4.55 4.56
C TYR A 6 3.74 -4.68 3.31
N MET A 7 4.62 -3.72 3.09
CA MET A 7 5.66 -3.82 2.08
C MET A 7 6.91 -3.12 2.59
N ILE A 8 8.06 -3.58 2.12
CA ILE A 8 9.36 -2.95 2.37
C ILE A 8 9.89 -2.44 1.03
N VAL A 9 10.27 -1.17 0.97
CA VAL A 9 10.97 -0.58 -0.18
C VAL A 9 12.42 -0.39 0.21
N ASN A 10 13.34 -1.13 -0.39
CA ASN A 10 14.75 -0.94 -0.11
C ASN A 10 15.28 0.32 -0.80
N GLU A 11 16.18 1.02 -0.13
CA GLU A 11 16.86 2.21 -0.64
C GLU A 11 17.54 1.96 -1.99
N GLN A 12 17.58 2.98 -2.86
CA GLN A 12 18.16 2.84 -4.19
C GLN A 12 19.69 2.87 -4.19
N ASP A 13 20.34 3.30 -3.11
CA ASP A 13 21.80 3.40 -3.03
C ASP A 13 22.57 2.10 -3.39
N PRO A 14 23.81 2.20 -3.93
CA PRO A 14 24.61 1.05 -4.32
C PRO A 14 24.82 0.02 -3.20
N HIS A 15 25.08 0.49 -1.97
CA HIS A 15 25.26 -0.38 -0.82
C HIS A 15 23.95 -1.11 -0.45
N SER A 16 22.84 -0.39 -0.43
CA SER A 16 21.51 -0.94 -0.13
C SER A 16 21.11 -2.02 -1.15
N ARG A 17 21.36 -1.77 -2.44
CA ARG A 17 21.16 -2.78 -3.51
C ARG A 17 22.04 -4.01 -3.33
N ALA A 18 23.32 -3.83 -2.97
CA ALA A 18 24.23 -4.95 -2.71
C ALA A 18 23.75 -5.80 -1.52
N MET A 19 23.08 -5.19 -0.54
CA MET A 19 22.55 -5.85 0.66
C MET A 19 21.11 -6.36 0.51
N PHE A 20 20.48 -6.21 -0.66
CA PHE A 20 19.09 -6.61 -0.90
C PHE A 20 18.78 -8.04 -0.46
N TRP A 21 19.68 -8.99 -0.75
CA TRP A 21 19.48 -10.39 -0.40
C TRP A 21 19.43 -10.63 1.10
N GLU A 22 20.18 -9.86 1.89
CA GLU A 22 20.15 -9.97 3.35
C GLU A 22 18.86 -9.37 3.91
N LEU A 23 18.42 -8.22 3.37
CA LEU A 23 17.13 -7.63 3.73
C LEU A 23 15.99 -8.62 3.45
N LYS A 24 15.96 -9.19 2.23
CA LYS A 24 14.94 -10.16 1.83
C LYS A 24 14.96 -11.43 2.67
N ARG A 25 16.13 -11.90 3.09
CA ARG A 25 16.28 -13.07 3.98
C ARG A 25 15.70 -12.82 5.37
N ARG A 26 15.81 -11.59 5.88
CA ARG A 26 15.34 -11.20 7.23
C ARG A 26 13.89 -10.75 7.27
N ALA A 27 13.34 -10.33 6.12
CA ALA A 27 11.94 -9.94 6.03
C ALA A 27 11.00 -11.11 6.35
N PRO A 28 9.85 -10.87 6.99
CA PRO A 28 8.84 -11.91 7.17
C PRO A 28 8.39 -12.50 5.82
N PRO A 29 8.06 -13.80 5.74
CA PRO A 29 7.75 -14.47 4.47
C PRO A 29 6.65 -13.82 3.63
N ASP A 30 5.63 -13.24 4.28
CA ASP A 30 4.46 -12.65 3.62
C ASP A 30 4.60 -11.14 3.38
N VAL A 31 5.78 -10.55 3.65
CA VAL A 31 6.04 -9.13 3.42
C VAL A 31 6.89 -8.98 2.15
N PRO A 32 6.32 -8.50 1.04
CA PRO A 32 7.08 -8.23 -0.17
C PRO A 32 8.17 -7.18 0.08
N VAL A 33 9.35 -7.44 -0.47
CA VAL A 33 10.49 -6.53 -0.45
C VAL A 33 10.80 -6.10 -1.87
N TYR A 34 10.64 -4.81 -2.14
CA TYR A 34 10.93 -4.19 -3.43
C TYR A 34 12.31 -3.55 -3.41
N GLN A 35 13.06 -3.71 -4.49
CA GLN A 35 14.34 -3.02 -4.68
C GLN A 35 14.18 -1.93 -5.71
N GLN A 36 14.49 -0.70 -5.34
CA GLN A 36 14.60 0.41 -6.27
C GLN A 36 15.80 0.23 -7.22
N SER A 37 15.61 0.53 -8.51
CA SER A 37 16.71 0.57 -9.49
C SER A 37 17.57 1.83 -9.35
N SER A 38 18.73 1.90 -10.00
CA SER A 38 19.64 3.04 -9.87
C SER A 38 19.20 4.33 -10.59
N PHE A 39 18.22 4.23 -11.50
CA PHE A 39 17.83 5.33 -12.39
C PHE A 39 16.32 5.60 -12.39
N GLN A 40 15.59 4.98 -11.46
CA GLN A 40 14.18 5.32 -11.26
C GLN A 40 14.05 6.60 -10.43
N SER A 41 12.84 7.15 -10.37
CA SER A 41 12.52 8.17 -9.37
C SER A 41 12.68 7.58 -7.97
N ASP A 42 13.32 8.34 -7.08
CA ASP A 42 13.52 7.89 -5.71
C ASP A 42 12.19 7.90 -4.96
N VAL A 43 11.73 6.73 -4.56
CA VAL A 43 10.49 6.56 -3.82
C VAL A 43 10.56 7.24 -2.46
N TRP A 44 11.71 7.20 -1.78
CA TRP A 44 11.85 7.78 -0.45
C TRP A 44 11.86 9.31 -0.50
N GLU A 45 12.57 9.90 -1.47
CA GLU A 45 12.51 11.35 -1.73
C GLU A 45 11.09 11.79 -2.11
N THR A 46 10.41 11.03 -2.98
CA THR A 46 9.04 11.36 -3.43
C THR A 46 8.04 11.36 -2.28
N LEU A 47 8.23 10.48 -1.29
CA LEU A 47 7.34 10.31 -0.16
C LEU A 47 7.77 11.10 1.09
N ASP A 48 8.85 11.89 0.99
CA ASP A 48 9.47 12.60 2.11
C ASP A 48 9.79 11.66 3.29
N GLY A 49 10.27 10.43 2.97
CA GLY A 49 10.56 9.40 3.95
C GLY A 49 12.05 9.18 4.17
N ASP A 50 12.41 8.78 5.38
CA ASP A 50 13.77 8.43 5.79
C ASP A 50 13.90 6.93 6.11
N LYS A 51 15.15 6.50 6.33
CA LYS A 51 15.43 5.14 6.81
C LYS A 51 14.69 4.85 8.12
N ASP A 52 14.11 3.64 8.19
CA ASP A 52 13.34 3.13 9.32
C ASP A 52 12.00 3.84 9.55
N ASP A 53 11.53 4.65 8.59
CA ASP A 53 10.20 5.27 8.67
C ASP A 53 9.08 4.29 8.30
N PHE A 54 7.91 4.51 8.92
CA PHE A 54 6.65 3.87 8.53
C PHE A 54 5.72 4.91 7.93
N LEU A 55 5.37 4.72 6.66
CA LEU A 55 4.35 5.48 5.96
C LEU A 55 3.07 4.65 5.94
N ILE A 56 2.04 5.09 6.66
CA ILE A 56 0.82 4.33 6.89
C ILE A 56 -0.32 4.97 6.09
N TYR A 57 -0.87 4.20 5.17
CA TYR A 57 -1.94 4.64 4.28
C TYR A 57 -3.28 4.01 4.67
N ASP A 58 -4.36 4.75 4.46
CA ASP A 58 -5.71 4.21 4.61
C ASP A 58 -6.23 3.49 3.35
N ARG A 59 -7.49 3.06 3.38
CA ARG A 59 -8.15 2.34 2.29
C ARG A 59 -8.27 3.15 0.98
N CYS A 60 -8.15 4.47 1.05
CA CYS A 60 -8.15 5.33 -0.14
C CYS A 60 -6.75 5.61 -0.68
N GLY A 61 -5.70 5.08 -0.03
CA GLY A 61 -4.32 5.42 -0.34
C GLY A 61 -3.90 6.80 0.18
N GLN A 62 -4.63 7.38 1.14
CA GLN A 62 -4.21 8.62 1.78
C GLN A 62 -3.16 8.32 2.87
N LEU A 63 -2.05 9.06 2.88
CA LEU A 63 -1.08 8.99 3.97
C LEU A 63 -1.73 9.53 5.26
N THR A 64 -1.82 8.67 6.27
CA THR A 64 -2.48 8.98 7.55
C THR A 64 -1.51 9.20 8.68
N PHE A 65 -0.39 8.47 8.67
CA PHE A 65 0.71 8.67 9.60
C PHE A 65 2.04 8.49 8.86
N HIS A 66 2.99 9.34 9.25
CA HIS A 66 4.40 9.20 8.97
C HIS A 66 5.09 9.07 10.32
N VAL A 67 5.62 7.87 10.60
CA VAL A 67 6.25 7.55 11.88
C VAL A 67 7.73 7.33 11.63
N GLY A 68 8.54 8.34 11.93
CA GLY A 68 9.99 8.24 11.87
C GLY A 68 10.66 8.04 13.23
N LEU A 69 11.99 8.02 13.22
CA LEU A 69 12.78 7.87 14.44
C LEU A 69 12.52 9.03 15.43
N PRO A 70 12.53 8.77 16.75
CA PRO A 70 12.73 7.46 17.41
C PRO A 70 11.44 6.63 17.58
N TYR A 71 10.29 7.12 17.11
CA TYR A 71 9.00 6.48 17.34
C TYR A 71 8.78 5.24 16.48
N SER A 72 9.53 5.10 15.39
CA SER A 72 9.48 3.95 14.51
C SER A 72 10.15 2.68 15.06
N PHE A 73 10.88 2.76 16.18
CA PHE A 73 11.45 1.56 16.78
C PHE A 73 10.33 0.59 17.22
N LEU A 74 10.34 -0.62 16.66
CA LEU A 74 9.28 -1.62 16.85
C LEU A 74 9.20 -2.22 18.25
N ASN A 75 10.13 -1.90 19.16
CA ASN A 75 9.98 -2.22 20.58
C ASN A 75 9.05 -1.23 21.31
N TYR A 76 8.65 -0.13 20.67
CA TYR A 76 7.61 0.78 21.14
C TYR A 76 6.28 0.53 20.43
N VAL A 77 5.20 1.08 21.01
CA VAL A 77 3.81 0.84 20.56
C VAL A 77 3.36 1.77 19.43
N TYR A 78 4.16 2.75 19.02
CA TYR A 78 3.68 3.86 18.18
C TYR A 78 3.27 3.43 16.77
N VAL A 79 4.03 2.54 16.13
CA VAL A 79 3.69 2.00 14.81
C VAL A 79 2.38 1.20 14.88
N GLU A 80 2.23 0.33 15.88
CA GLU A 80 1.00 -0.44 16.07
C GLU A 80 -0.20 0.47 16.36
N ALA A 81 -0.02 1.50 17.19
CA ALA A 81 -1.07 2.45 17.53
C ALA A 81 -1.52 3.26 16.29
N ALA A 82 -0.57 3.71 15.46
CA ALA A 82 -0.86 4.41 14.22
C ALA A 82 -1.64 3.50 13.23
N ILE A 83 -1.20 2.25 13.03
CA ILE A 83 -1.93 1.27 12.20
C ILE A 83 -3.35 1.06 12.72
N ARG A 84 -3.53 0.89 14.04
CA ARG A 84 -4.85 0.72 14.66
C ARG A 84 -5.74 1.94 14.44
N ALA A 85 -5.20 3.14 14.59
CA ALA A 85 -5.93 4.38 14.38
C ALA A 85 -6.37 4.52 12.92
N THR A 86 -5.49 4.25 11.95
CA THR A 86 -5.82 4.25 10.52
C THR A 86 -6.87 3.20 10.18
N TYR A 87 -6.74 1.98 10.72
CA TYR A 87 -7.64 0.87 10.46
C TYR A 87 -9.07 1.15 10.94
N GLN A 88 -9.20 1.66 12.16
CA GLN A 88 -10.49 1.96 12.80
C GLN A 88 -11.11 3.26 12.28
N GLY A 89 -10.28 4.19 11.82
CA GLY A 89 -10.73 5.45 11.25
C GLY A 89 -11.50 5.28 9.94
N ASN A 90 -12.44 6.18 9.71
CA ASN A 90 -13.00 6.43 8.38
C ASN A 90 -12.45 7.76 7.83
N ILE A 91 -11.12 7.87 7.77
CA ILE A 91 -10.41 9.12 7.48
C ILE A 91 -10.80 9.66 6.11
N CYS A 92 -10.69 8.82 5.07
CA CYS A 92 -11.09 9.22 3.72
C CYS A 92 -12.61 9.20 3.45
N ASN A 93 -13.46 9.10 4.49
CA ASN A 93 -14.92 9.02 4.40
C ASN A 93 -15.41 8.08 3.29
N CYS A 94 -14.78 6.90 3.20
CA CYS A 94 -15.21 5.83 2.32
C CYS A 94 -16.66 5.48 2.63
N SER A 95 -17.60 5.89 1.78
CA SER A 95 -18.95 5.34 1.86
C SER A 95 -18.84 3.86 1.48
N ALA A 96 -19.36 2.97 2.33
CA ALA A 96 -19.44 1.53 2.06
C ALA A 96 -20.46 1.19 0.96
N ASN A 97 -20.69 2.08 -0.02
CA ASN A 97 -21.60 1.88 -1.13
C ASN A 97 -20.83 1.41 -2.37
N SER A 98 -20.17 0.26 -2.24
CA SER A 98 -19.84 -0.57 -3.40
C SER A 98 -20.94 -1.62 -3.58
N THR A 99 -22.19 -1.19 -3.69
CA THR A 99 -23.18 -2.01 -4.40
C THR A 99 -22.77 -2.03 -5.87
N SER A 100 -21.99 -3.06 -6.23
CA SER A 100 -21.91 -3.68 -7.56
C SER A 100 -22.61 -2.89 -8.68
N LEU A 101 -21.89 -1.96 -9.32
CA LEU A 101 -22.18 -1.57 -10.70
C LEU A 101 -21.75 -2.73 -11.61
N HIS A 102 -22.49 -3.84 -11.53
CA HIS A 102 -22.37 -4.93 -12.49
C HIS A 102 -23.68 -5.72 -12.62
N ASP A 103 -24.82 -5.03 -12.58
CA ASP A 103 -26.04 -5.57 -13.18
C ASP A 103 -27.00 -4.43 -13.57
N THR A 104 -26.79 -3.85 -14.76
CA THR A 104 -27.86 -3.18 -15.51
C THR A 104 -27.34 -2.83 -16.89
N GLY A 105 -27.76 -3.60 -17.89
CA GLY A 105 -27.62 -3.15 -19.28
C GLY A 105 -27.40 -4.23 -20.34
N ARG A 106 -28.25 -5.26 -20.42
CA ARG A 106 -28.57 -5.89 -21.72
C ARG A 106 -30.04 -6.31 -21.77
N ASN A 107 -30.92 -5.34 -22.00
CA ASN A 107 -32.19 -5.57 -22.67
C ASN A 107 -32.21 -4.66 -23.91
N GLU A 108 -31.70 -5.17 -25.03
CA GLU A 108 -32.01 -4.63 -26.34
C GLU A 108 -32.61 -5.75 -27.20
N THR A 109 -33.93 -5.71 -27.28
CA THR A 109 -34.73 -6.33 -28.33
C THR A 109 -34.39 -5.71 -29.68
N MET A 110 -33.94 -6.51 -30.66
CA MET A 110 -34.11 -6.19 -32.08
C MET A 110 -34.41 -7.46 -32.90
N GLN A 111 -35.71 -7.60 -33.21
CA GLN A 111 -36.35 -7.99 -34.46
C GLN A 111 -35.73 -9.07 -35.36
N ALA A 112 -36.49 -10.15 -35.53
CA ALA A 112 -36.40 -11.05 -36.66
C ALA A 112 -36.91 -10.38 -37.94
N GLN A 113 -36.13 -10.43 -39.02
CA GLN A 113 -36.62 -10.32 -40.38
C GLN A 113 -36.05 -11.47 -41.22
N ALA A 114 -36.94 -12.12 -41.96
CA ALA A 114 -36.68 -13.22 -42.86
C ALA A 114 -36.49 -12.75 -44.31
N GLY A 115 -35.77 -13.56 -45.10
CA GLY A 115 -36.01 -13.69 -46.55
C GLY A 115 -34.83 -13.39 -47.45
N GLY A 116 -34.45 -14.39 -48.25
CA GLY A 116 -33.47 -14.31 -49.34
C GLY A 116 -32.81 -15.65 -49.60
#